data_AF-A0A538Q519-F1
#
_entry.id   AF-A0A538Q519-F1
#
_cell.length_a   1.000
_cell.length_b   1.000
_cell.length_c   1.000
_cell.angle_alpha   90.00
_cell.angle_beta   90.00
_cell.angle_gamma   90.00
#
_symmetry.space_group_name_H-M   'P 1'
#
loop_
_entity.id
_entity.type
_entity.pdbx_description
1 polymer ?
#
loop_
_entity_poly.entity_id
_entity_poly.type
_entity_poly.pdbx_seq_one_letter_code
_entity_poly.pdbx_strand_id
1 'polypeptide(L)'
;MPPRSDPERALAVIAERRLTLELGTLDICFLVALYVRGEGAGLTAFTEPQLEDVFAQACAVVQPEADHVRRRATHAIQRLRDQRMLARVDGQGVVRTGEFALSRLATGIVQFFLEEDVLTRETLALLTASLGVALVGVREAAREARDPEAWQARVIGPLQVTIAELVAGIERRQRGLDLQQEDFQAEIRRLLEADWFGAIDRCQGLLESTSATLRELNEVLLRDTAVLLGVLQDIEDLAIAAGEPAGEAAAHRVMDQVDRICAWGAARQRAWSEYFQYVHRYLRDVVRLDPTRALL
;
A
#
# COMPACT_ATOMS: atom_id res chain seq x y z
N MET A 1 12.99 -25.38 13.06
CA MET A 1 12.11 -24.21 12.90
C MET A 1 12.92 -23.00 13.36
N PRO A 2 13.29 -22.03 12.49
CA PRO A 2 13.91 -20.81 12.99
C PRO A 2 12.86 -20.08 13.83
N PRO A 3 13.24 -19.49 14.98
CA PRO A 3 12.27 -18.83 15.84
C PRO A 3 11.64 -17.67 15.07
N ARG A 4 10.32 -17.49 15.25
CA ARG A 4 9.64 -16.20 15.02
C ARG A 4 10.59 -15.11 15.49
N SER A 5 10.93 -14.17 14.60
CA SER A 5 11.87 -13.08 14.88
C SER A 5 11.58 -12.49 16.26
N ASP A 6 12.46 -12.75 17.21
CA ASP A 6 12.37 -12.23 18.57
C ASP A 6 12.25 -10.70 18.47
N PRO A 7 11.14 -10.11 18.94
CA PRO A 7 10.91 -8.67 18.83
C PRO A 7 12.04 -7.88 19.48
N GLU A 8 12.62 -8.37 20.58
CA GLU A 8 13.75 -7.70 21.25
C GLU A 8 14.99 -7.68 20.38
N ARG A 9 15.29 -8.80 19.72
CA ARG A 9 16.40 -8.88 18.75
C ARG A 9 16.17 -7.99 17.53
N ALA A 10 14.95 -7.95 17.00
CA ALA A 10 14.61 -7.06 15.90
C ALA A 10 14.76 -5.58 16.30
N LEU A 11 14.29 -5.21 17.50
CA LEU A 11 14.43 -3.87 18.05
C LEU A 11 15.89 -3.49 18.28
N ALA A 12 16.71 -4.39 18.84
CA ALA A 12 18.14 -4.15 19.04
C ALA A 12 18.88 -3.87 17.71
N VAL A 13 18.62 -4.68 16.67
CA VAL A 13 19.22 -4.49 15.34
C VAL A 13 18.84 -3.14 14.72
N ILE A 14 17.62 -2.67 14.95
CA ILE A 14 17.18 -1.35 14.45
C ILE A 14 17.76 -0.21 15.29
N ALA A 15 17.80 -0.35 16.61
CA ALA A 15 18.34 0.65 17.53
C ALA A 15 19.84 0.91 17.28
N GLU A 16 20.63 -0.13 17.04
CA GLU A 16 22.05 -0.01 16.70
C GLU A 16 22.29 0.78 15.40
N ARG A 17 21.37 0.69 14.44
CA ARG A 17 21.48 1.37 13.15
C ARG A 17 21.19 2.87 13.21
N ARG A 18 20.63 3.36 14.33
CA ARG A 18 20.28 4.78 14.56
C ARG A 18 19.64 5.43 13.33
N LEU A 19 18.66 4.75 12.74
CA LEU A 19 18.01 5.21 11.51
C LEU A 19 17.22 6.49 11.80
N THR A 20 17.38 7.49 10.93
CA THR A 20 16.63 8.75 10.97
C THR A 20 15.97 8.95 9.61
N LEU A 21 14.72 9.39 9.61
CA LEU A 21 13.97 9.76 8.40
C LEU A 21 13.39 11.15 8.60
N GLU A 22 13.91 12.11 7.86
CA GLU A 22 13.53 13.52 7.86
C GLU A 22 13.37 13.98 6.41
N LEU A 23 12.11 14.09 5.99
CA LEU A 23 11.73 14.51 4.64
C LEU A 23 10.80 15.71 4.72
N GLY A 24 11.24 16.86 4.21
CA GLY A 24 10.37 18.02 4.00
C GLY A 24 9.67 17.96 2.65
N THR A 25 8.74 18.90 2.38
CA THR A 25 8.03 18.99 1.10
C THR A 25 8.99 19.04 -0.10
N LEU A 26 10.08 19.80 0.01
CA LEU A 26 11.08 19.88 -1.06
C LEU A 26 11.77 18.53 -1.32
N ASP A 27 12.07 17.75 -0.27
CA ASP A 27 12.67 16.43 -0.44
C ASP A 27 11.70 15.47 -1.14
N ILE A 28 10.42 15.49 -0.75
CA ILE A 28 9.38 14.68 -1.38
C ILE A 28 9.23 15.06 -2.85
N CYS A 29 9.09 16.35 -3.17
CA CYS A 29 9.00 16.82 -4.56
C CYS A 29 10.24 16.45 -5.38
N PHE A 30 11.43 16.50 -4.77
CA PHE A 30 12.66 16.08 -5.44
C PHE A 30 12.67 14.57 -5.74
N LEU A 31 12.30 13.72 -4.78
CA LEU A 31 12.21 12.27 -4.97
C LEU A 31 11.14 11.90 -6.03
N VAL A 32 9.99 12.58 -6.01
CA VAL A 32 8.92 12.46 -7.03
C VAL A 32 9.44 12.82 -8.41
N ALA A 33 10.14 13.95 -8.54
CA ALA A 33 10.70 14.39 -9.81
C ALA A 33 11.74 13.40 -10.36
N LEU A 34 12.57 12.82 -9.49
CA LEU A 34 13.49 11.74 -9.88
C LEU A 34 12.75 10.50 -10.36
N TYR A 35 11.70 10.08 -9.66
CA TYR A 35 10.92 8.90 -10.05
C TYR A 35 10.25 9.09 -11.42
N VAL A 36 9.53 10.19 -11.61
CA VAL A 36 8.84 10.50 -12.87
C VAL A 36 9.83 10.63 -14.03
N ARG A 37 10.98 11.26 -13.80
CA ARG A 37 12.03 11.39 -14.82
C ARG A 37 12.70 10.05 -15.13
N GLY A 38 12.86 9.20 -14.12
CA GLY A 38 13.38 7.84 -14.26
C GLY A 38 12.49 6.99 -15.17
N GLU A 39 11.21 6.93 -14.86
CA GLU A 39 10.18 6.22 -15.64
C GLU A 39 10.08 6.76 -17.07
N GLY A 40 9.95 8.09 -17.22
CA GLY A 40 9.75 8.70 -18.55
C GLY A 40 10.96 8.58 -19.49
N ALA A 41 12.18 8.47 -18.95
CA ALA A 41 13.42 8.38 -19.73
C ALA A 41 14.06 6.98 -19.73
N GLY A 42 13.45 6.00 -19.06
CA GLY A 42 14.04 4.66 -18.87
C GLY A 42 15.37 4.67 -18.10
N LEU A 43 15.58 5.67 -17.23
CA LEU A 43 16.80 5.81 -16.45
C LEU A 43 16.68 5.03 -15.14
N THR A 44 17.62 4.12 -14.90
CA THR A 44 17.71 3.38 -13.63
C THR A 44 18.57 4.09 -12.59
N ALA A 45 19.37 5.06 -13.00
CA ALA A 45 20.24 5.84 -12.11
C ALA A 45 20.52 7.24 -12.69
N PHE A 46 20.97 8.14 -11.81
CA PHE A 46 21.25 9.53 -12.10
C PHE A 46 22.68 9.88 -11.67
N THR A 47 23.39 10.61 -12.53
CA THR A 47 24.64 11.26 -12.18
C THR A 47 24.40 12.44 -11.25
N GLU A 48 25.43 12.88 -10.53
CA GLU A 48 25.35 14.02 -9.62
C GLU A 48 24.86 15.32 -10.30
N PRO A 49 25.30 15.70 -11.51
CA PRO A 49 24.72 16.84 -12.22
C PRO A 49 23.22 16.68 -12.52
N GLN A 50 22.77 15.47 -12.87
CA GLN A 50 21.35 15.22 -13.10
C GLN A 50 20.54 15.32 -11.80
N LEU A 51 21.10 14.89 -10.67
CA LEU A 51 20.48 15.11 -9.36
C LEU A 51 20.37 16.60 -9.03
N GLU A 52 21.44 17.38 -9.26
CA GLU A 52 21.43 18.84 -9.07
C GLU A 52 20.36 19.51 -9.94
N ASP A 53 20.25 19.12 -11.21
CA ASP A 53 19.26 19.65 -12.14
C ASP A 53 17.82 19.35 -11.69
N VAL A 54 17.54 18.10 -11.30
CA VAL A 54 16.21 17.69 -10.83
C VAL A 54 15.87 18.35 -9.50
N PHE A 55 16.85 18.53 -8.61
CA PHE A 55 16.65 19.28 -7.36
C PHE A 55 16.32 20.75 -7.65
N ALA A 56 17.01 21.38 -8.60
CA ALA A 56 16.73 22.75 -8.98
C ALA A 56 15.29 22.91 -9.52
N GLN A 57 14.80 21.94 -10.30
CA GLN A 57 13.41 21.93 -10.77
C GLN A 57 12.41 21.84 -9.60
N ALA A 58 12.63 20.92 -8.66
CA ALA A 58 11.77 20.80 -7.46
C ALA A 58 11.83 22.06 -6.59
N CYS A 59 13.02 22.65 -6.44
CA CYS A 59 13.23 23.88 -5.69
C CYS A 59 12.48 25.06 -6.31
N ALA A 60 12.50 25.20 -7.64
CA ALA A 60 11.77 26.26 -8.33
C ALA A 60 10.24 26.18 -8.11
N VAL A 61 9.69 24.98 -7.92
CA VAL A 61 8.26 24.77 -7.64
C VAL A 61 7.91 25.06 -6.19
N VAL A 62 8.69 24.53 -5.24
CA VAL A 62 8.35 24.59 -3.81
C VAL A 62 8.82 25.89 -3.16
N GLN A 63 9.95 26.44 -3.61
CA GLN A 63 10.63 27.58 -3.03
C GLN A 63 11.29 28.44 -4.13
N PRO A 64 10.49 29.18 -4.93
CA PRO A 64 10.98 29.91 -6.10
C PRO A 64 12.00 31.00 -5.78
N GLU A 65 11.95 31.58 -4.57
CA GLU A 65 12.86 32.65 -4.11
C GLU A 65 14.12 32.10 -3.43
N ALA A 66 14.41 30.81 -3.59
CA ALA A 66 15.54 30.17 -2.95
C ALA A 66 16.89 30.61 -3.51
N ASP A 67 17.75 31.13 -2.65
CA ASP A 67 19.16 31.36 -2.97
C ASP A 67 20.02 30.09 -2.82
N HIS A 68 21.20 30.12 -3.45
CA HIS A 68 22.24 29.09 -3.34
C HIS A 68 21.76 27.65 -3.64
N VAL A 69 20.84 27.49 -4.60
CA VAL A 69 20.19 26.22 -4.96
C VAL A 69 21.19 25.07 -5.11
N ARG A 70 22.34 25.30 -5.75
CA ARG A 70 23.36 24.26 -5.93
C ARG A 70 23.92 23.73 -4.61
N ARG A 71 24.27 24.62 -3.68
CA ARG A 71 24.75 24.22 -2.34
C ARG A 71 23.66 23.46 -1.58
N ARG A 72 22.40 23.89 -1.71
CA ARG A 72 21.25 23.21 -1.12
C ARG A 72 21.05 21.81 -1.70
N ALA A 73 21.21 21.65 -3.02
CA ALA A 73 21.15 20.36 -3.70
C ALA A 73 22.21 19.40 -3.14
N THR A 74 23.47 19.84 -3.01
CA THR A 74 24.55 19.02 -2.44
C THR A 74 24.20 18.53 -1.02
N HIS A 75 23.72 19.42 -0.16
CA HIS A 75 23.32 19.06 1.21
C HIS A 75 22.11 18.11 1.23
N ALA A 76 21.10 18.35 0.39
CA ALA A 76 19.91 17.50 0.30
C ALA A 76 20.27 16.09 -0.22
N ILE A 77 21.07 15.99 -1.28
CA ILE A 77 21.54 14.71 -1.84
C ILE A 77 22.32 13.94 -0.78
N GLN A 78 23.26 14.56 -0.08
CA GLN A 78 24.02 13.91 0.97
C GLN A 78 23.11 13.39 2.09
N ARG A 79 22.20 14.24 2.59
CA ARG A 79 21.24 13.85 3.62
C ARG A 79 20.34 12.69 3.17
N LEU A 80 19.82 12.74 1.95
CA LEU A 80 18.96 11.68 1.39
C LEU A 80 19.74 10.36 1.21
N ARG A 81 21.04 10.42 0.93
CA ARG A 81 21.90 9.22 0.94
C ARG A 81 22.07 8.68 2.36
N ASP A 82 22.33 9.54 3.33
CA ASP A 82 22.51 9.15 4.74
C ASP A 82 21.23 8.50 5.31
N GLN A 83 20.06 8.96 4.88
CA GLN A 83 18.75 8.39 5.22
C GLN A 83 18.34 7.19 4.32
N ARG A 84 19.22 6.73 3.42
CA ARG A 84 18.97 5.62 2.48
C ARG A 84 17.81 5.86 1.51
N MET A 85 17.49 7.11 1.15
CA MET A 85 16.58 7.42 0.04
C MET A 85 17.27 7.25 -1.32
N LEU A 86 18.55 7.60 -1.40
CA LEU A 86 19.37 7.44 -2.60
C LEU A 86 20.45 6.38 -2.36
N ALA A 87 20.54 5.40 -3.26
CA ALA A 87 21.55 4.36 -3.26
C ALA A 87 22.55 4.59 -4.39
N ARG A 88 23.84 4.46 -4.09
CA ARG A 88 24.90 4.50 -5.11
C ARG A 88 24.96 3.14 -5.84
N VAL A 89 24.99 3.14 -7.16
CA VAL A 89 24.78 1.94 -8.01
C VAL A 89 26.07 1.45 -8.70
N ASP A 90 27.18 2.20 -8.64
CA ASP A 90 28.41 1.81 -9.32
C ASP A 90 29.14 0.63 -8.61
N GLY A 91 29.29 -0.48 -9.34
CA GLY A 91 29.93 -1.71 -8.86
C GLY A 91 31.45 -1.64 -8.67
N GLN A 92 32.06 -0.46 -8.76
CA GLN A 92 33.50 -0.25 -8.60
C GLN A 92 33.75 1.06 -7.87
N GLY A 93 33.96 0.97 -6.56
CA GLY A 93 34.16 2.11 -5.69
C GLY A 93 35.25 3.09 -6.17
N VAL A 94 35.00 4.36 -5.85
CA VAL A 94 35.95 5.49 -5.76
C VAL A 94 36.48 6.07 -7.08
N VAL A 95 36.49 5.34 -8.21
CA VAL A 95 37.19 5.82 -9.44
C VAL A 95 36.30 6.59 -10.43
N ARG A 96 34.96 6.52 -10.33
CA ARG A 96 34.03 7.24 -11.23
C ARG A 96 33.09 8.19 -10.50
N THR A 97 32.59 9.19 -11.23
CA THR A 97 31.43 10.01 -10.83
C THR A 97 30.29 9.06 -10.47
N GLY A 98 29.78 9.17 -9.24
CA GLY A 98 28.80 8.22 -8.73
C GLY A 98 27.47 8.34 -9.47
N GLU A 99 26.89 7.19 -9.80
CA GLU A 99 25.49 7.09 -10.22
C GLU A 99 24.62 6.68 -9.04
N PHE A 100 23.44 7.29 -8.94
CA PHE A 100 22.53 7.15 -7.82
C PHE A 100 21.13 6.76 -8.29
N ALA A 101 20.52 5.77 -7.65
CA ALA A 101 19.14 5.38 -7.85
C ALA A 101 18.30 5.66 -6.62
N LEU A 102 16.99 5.78 -6.81
CA LEU A 102 16.05 5.72 -5.69
C LEU A 102 16.15 4.34 -5.05
N SER A 103 16.25 4.31 -3.72
CA SER A 103 16.18 3.05 -2.98
C SER A 103 14.75 2.53 -2.95
N ARG A 104 14.56 1.25 -2.57
CA ARG A 104 13.22 0.68 -2.34
C ARG A 104 12.39 1.50 -1.35
N LEU A 105 13.03 2.12 -0.35
CA LEU A 105 12.34 2.96 0.63
C LEU A 105 11.86 4.27 0.00
N ALA A 106 12.71 4.94 -0.78
CA ALA A 106 12.30 6.16 -1.49
C ALA A 106 11.23 5.87 -2.53
N THR A 107 11.38 4.80 -3.32
CA THR A 107 10.38 4.37 -4.30
C THR A 107 9.04 4.10 -3.61
N GLY A 108 9.02 3.41 -2.47
CA GLY A 108 7.80 3.18 -1.71
C GLY A 108 7.13 4.46 -1.20
N ILE A 109 7.92 5.45 -0.74
CA ILE A 109 7.39 6.76 -0.32
C ILE A 109 6.81 7.52 -1.52
N VAL A 110 7.52 7.53 -2.65
CA VAL A 110 7.06 8.23 -3.86
C VAL A 110 5.80 7.58 -4.41
N GLN A 111 5.78 6.26 -4.52
CA GLN A 111 4.61 5.51 -4.95
C GLN A 111 3.41 5.75 -4.03
N PHE A 112 3.61 5.85 -2.71
CA PHE A 112 2.53 6.21 -1.79
C PHE A 112 1.85 7.54 -2.13
N PHE A 113 2.57 8.52 -2.68
CA PHE A 113 2.02 9.82 -3.05
C PHE A 113 1.56 9.92 -4.51
N LEU A 114 2.07 9.06 -5.41
CA LEU A 114 1.78 9.11 -6.85
C LEU A 114 0.80 8.03 -7.32
N GLU A 115 0.80 6.86 -6.70
CA GLU A 115 -0.10 5.77 -7.05
C GLU A 115 -1.45 6.02 -6.37
N GLU A 116 -2.46 6.34 -7.18
CA GLU A 116 -3.84 6.22 -6.74
C GLU A 116 -4.19 4.73 -6.71
N ASP A 117 -3.89 4.08 -5.58
CA ASP A 117 -4.29 2.68 -5.29
C ASP A 117 -5.81 2.61 -5.05
N VAL A 118 -6.61 3.02 -6.04
CA VAL A 118 -8.08 3.05 -5.96
C VAL A 118 -8.59 1.61 -6.01
N LEU A 119 -9.19 1.18 -4.90
CA LEU A 119 -9.91 -0.08 -4.86
C LEU A 119 -11.34 0.12 -5.40
N THR A 120 -11.55 -0.30 -6.64
CA THR A 120 -12.87 -0.40 -7.26
C THR A 120 -13.36 -1.84 -7.30
N ARG A 121 -14.67 -2.03 -7.47
CA ARG A 121 -15.28 -3.36 -7.68
C ARG A 121 -14.61 -4.13 -8.82
N GLU A 122 -14.35 -3.45 -9.94
CA GLU A 122 -13.74 -4.05 -11.13
C GLU A 122 -12.29 -4.46 -10.86
N THR A 123 -11.49 -3.58 -10.26
CA THR A 123 -10.10 -3.91 -9.91
C THR A 123 -10.02 -5.04 -8.91
N LEU A 124 -10.91 -5.07 -7.91
CA LEU A 124 -10.95 -6.15 -6.93
C LEU A 124 -11.30 -7.49 -7.60
N ALA A 125 -12.34 -7.51 -8.43
CA ALA A 125 -12.75 -8.71 -9.15
C ALA A 125 -11.65 -9.24 -10.09
N LEU A 126 -10.89 -8.35 -10.73
CA LEU A 126 -9.75 -8.73 -11.56
C LEU A 126 -8.62 -9.35 -10.72
N LEU A 127 -8.31 -8.76 -9.57
CA LEU A 127 -7.25 -9.24 -8.68
C LEU A 127 -7.61 -10.60 -8.07
N THR A 128 -8.83 -10.76 -7.58
CA THR A 128 -9.31 -12.04 -7.01
C THR A 128 -9.40 -13.13 -8.08
N ALA A 129 -9.83 -12.81 -9.30
CA ALA A 129 -9.81 -13.75 -10.41
C ALA A 129 -8.38 -14.17 -10.79
N SER A 130 -7.44 -13.21 -10.86
CA SER A 130 -6.03 -13.48 -11.15
C SER A 130 -5.40 -14.38 -10.09
N LEU A 131 -5.70 -14.12 -8.81
CA LEU A 131 -5.29 -14.97 -7.69
C LEU A 131 -5.87 -16.38 -7.81
N GLY A 132 -7.15 -16.50 -8.16
CA GLY A 132 -7.80 -17.79 -8.37
C GLY A 132 -7.15 -18.61 -9.49
N VAL A 133 -6.86 -17.99 -10.63
CA VAL A 133 -6.16 -18.66 -11.75
C VAL A 133 -4.77 -19.15 -11.32
N ALA A 134 -4.00 -18.30 -10.63
CA ALA A 134 -2.68 -18.66 -10.15
C ALA A 134 -2.73 -19.84 -9.15
N LEU A 135 -3.68 -19.82 -8.21
CA LEU A 135 -3.88 -20.90 -7.25
C LEU A 135 -4.30 -22.22 -7.91
N VAL A 136 -5.17 -22.18 -8.92
CA VAL A 136 -5.52 -23.39 -9.68
C VAL A 136 -4.27 -23.97 -10.35
N GLY A 137 -3.40 -23.13 -10.93
CA GLY A 137 -2.12 -23.59 -11.48
C GLY A 137 -1.22 -24.26 -10.43
N VAL A 138 -1.14 -23.69 -9.23
CA VAL A 138 -0.40 -24.27 -8.09
C VAL A 138 -1.01 -25.62 -7.67
N ARG A 139 -2.34 -25.73 -7.62
CA ARG A 139 -3.02 -26.97 -7.28
C ARG A 139 -2.75 -28.08 -8.29
N GLU A 140 -2.83 -27.79 -9.58
CA GLU A 140 -2.51 -28.80 -10.59
C GLU A 140 -1.02 -29.21 -10.51
N ALA A 141 -0.12 -28.28 -10.20
CA ALA A 141 1.28 -28.62 -9.93
C ALA A 141 1.46 -29.50 -8.69
N ALA A 142 0.70 -29.26 -7.62
CA ALA A 142 0.72 -30.07 -6.41
C ALA A 142 0.24 -31.52 -6.66
N ARG A 143 -0.74 -31.72 -7.56
CA ARG A 143 -1.19 -33.07 -7.97
C ARG A 143 -0.11 -33.86 -8.70
N GLU A 144 0.77 -33.18 -9.43
CA GLU A 144 1.81 -33.80 -10.26
C GLU A 144 3.16 -33.93 -9.55
N ALA A 145 3.39 -33.19 -8.46
CA ALA A 145 4.66 -33.18 -7.76
C ALA A 145 4.92 -34.52 -7.07
N ARG A 146 6.03 -35.17 -7.42
CA ARG A 146 6.42 -36.51 -6.91
C ARG A 146 7.67 -36.50 -6.06
N ASP A 147 8.41 -35.40 -6.07
CA ASP A 147 9.68 -35.25 -5.37
C ASP A 147 9.77 -33.87 -4.69
N PRO A 148 10.64 -33.73 -3.67
CA PRO A 148 10.75 -32.49 -2.90
C PRO A 148 11.18 -31.28 -3.74
N GLU A 149 11.95 -31.47 -4.82
CA GLU A 149 12.39 -30.39 -5.69
C GLU A 149 11.21 -29.83 -6.50
N ALA A 150 10.35 -30.70 -7.02
CA ALA A 150 9.11 -30.33 -7.69
C ALA A 150 8.15 -29.59 -6.74
N TRP A 151 8.01 -30.05 -5.49
CA TRP A 151 7.22 -29.35 -4.47
C TRP A 151 7.79 -27.95 -4.18
N GLN A 152 9.10 -27.83 -4.00
CA GLN A 152 9.74 -26.56 -3.73
C GLN A 152 9.59 -25.58 -4.89
N ALA A 153 9.87 -26.02 -6.11
CA ALA A 153 9.90 -25.15 -7.29
C ALA A 153 8.51 -24.81 -7.82
N ARG A 154 7.55 -25.75 -7.76
CA ARG A 154 6.24 -25.62 -8.43
C ARG A 154 5.07 -25.35 -7.49
N VAL A 155 5.24 -25.55 -6.17
CA VAL A 155 4.16 -25.32 -5.20
C VAL A 155 4.58 -24.31 -4.15
N ILE A 156 5.61 -24.61 -3.36
CA ILE A 156 6.05 -23.79 -2.23
C ILE A 156 6.56 -22.42 -2.70
N GLY A 157 7.44 -22.39 -3.70
CA GLY A 157 7.96 -21.16 -4.28
C GLY A 157 6.85 -20.25 -4.81
N PRO A 158 5.95 -20.74 -5.68
CA PRO A 158 4.80 -19.97 -6.16
C PRO A 158 3.88 -19.47 -5.04
N LEU A 159 3.58 -20.29 -4.01
CA LEU A 159 2.80 -19.85 -2.85
C LEU A 159 3.49 -18.72 -2.07
N GLN A 160 4.81 -18.80 -1.89
CA GLN A 160 5.60 -17.85 -1.11
C GLN A 160 5.91 -16.54 -1.84
N VAL A 161 5.97 -16.57 -3.17
CA VAL A 161 6.36 -15.42 -3.99
C VAL A 161 5.16 -14.90 -4.76
N THR A 162 4.73 -15.60 -5.80
CA THR A 162 3.70 -15.11 -6.74
C THR A 162 2.35 -14.91 -6.06
N ILE A 163 1.88 -15.89 -5.30
CA ILE A 163 0.60 -15.80 -4.60
C ILE A 163 0.66 -14.75 -3.50
N ALA A 164 1.76 -14.70 -2.74
CA ALA A 164 1.97 -13.68 -1.71
C ALA A 164 1.98 -12.26 -2.28
N GLU A 165 2.55 -12.03 -3.47
CA GLU A 165 2.54 -10.74 -4.16
C GLU A 165 1.14 -10.32 -4.62
N LEU A 166 0.35 -11.26 -5.16
CA LEU A 166 -1.04 -11.00 -5.57
C LEU A 166 -1.92 -10.62 -4.37
N VAL A 167 -1.81 -11.39 -3.27
CA VAL A 167 -2.47 -11.11 -1.99
C VAL A 167 -2.06 -9.74 -1.45
N ALA A 168 -0.75 -9.45 -1.41
CA ALA A 168 -0.25 -8.16 -0.95
C ALA A 168 -0.74 -6.98 -1.82
N GLY A 169 -0.95 -7.22 -3.13
CA GLY A 169 -1.57 -6.25 -4.04
C GLY A 169 -3.01 -5.87 -3.65
N ILE A 170 -3.81 -6.86 -3.24
CA ILE A 170 -5.17 -6.64 -2.72
C ILE A 170 -5.11 -5.87 -1.39
N GLU A 171 -4.28 -6.32 -0.45
CA GLU A 171 -4.12 -5.67 0.88
C GLU A 171 -3.63 -4.21 0.76
N ARG A 172 -2.79 -3.87 -0.23
CA ARG A 172 -2.37 -2.48 -0.49
C ARG A 172 -3.55 -1.60 -0.89
N ARG A 173 -4.38 -2.05 -1.82
CA ARG A 173 -5.56 -1.29 -2.28
C ARG A 173 -6.65 -1.18 -1.21
N GLN A 174 -6.82 -2.21 -0.37
CA GLN A 174 -7.69 -2.13 0.82
C GLN A 174 -7.24 -1.01 1.76
N ARG A 175 -5.93 -0.88 1.99
CA ARG A 175 -5.37 0.23 2.78
C ARG A 175 -5.54 1.58 2.08
N GLY A 176 -5.43 1.63 0.75
CA GLY A 176 -5.75 2.82 -0.04
C GLY A 176 -7.19 3.29 0.19
N LEU A 177 -8.16 2.37 0.18
CA LEU A 177 -9.57 2.71 0.47
C LEU A 177 -9.77 3.15 1.93
N ASP A 178 -9.04 2.58 2.89
CA ASP A 178 -9.11 3.02 4.29
C ASP A 178 -8.68 4.50 4.41
N LEU A 179 -7.60 4.91 3.73
CA LEU A 179 -7.17 6.32 3.67
C LEU A 179 -8.20 7.21 2.98
N GLN A 180 -8.75 6.77 1.85
CA GLN A 180 -9.79 7.51 1.14
C GLN A 180 -11.05 7.73 2.00
N GLN A 181 -11.40 6.76 2.86
CA GLN A 181 -12.51 6.93 3.82
C GLN A 181 -12.19 7.98 4.88
N GLU A 182 -10.94 8.06 5.38
CA GLU A 182 -10.52 9.12 6.31
C GLU A 182 -10.65 10.50 5.66
N ASP A 183 -10.25 10.63 4.39
CA ASP A 183 -10.39 11.86 3.62
C ASP A 183 -11.87 12.26 3.44
N PHE A 184 -12.75 11.30 3.17
CA PHE A 184 -14.20 11.55 3.09
C PHE A 184 -14.78 12.03 4.42
N GLN A 185 -14.35 11.45 5.56
CA GLN A 185 -14.78 11.91 6.88
C GLN A 185 -14.28 13.34 7.17
N ALA A 186 -13.05 13.65 6.76
CA ALA A 186 -12.48 15.00 6.88
C ALA A 186 -13.24 16.02 6.01
N GLU A 187 -13.62 15.65 4.77
CA GLU A 187 -14.43 16.50 3.90
C GLU A 187 -15.82 16.74 4.47
N ILE A 188 -16.50 15.71 5.00
CA ILE A 188 -17.79 15.87 5.69
C ILE A 188 -17.67 16.87 6.84
N ARG A 189 -16.61 16.75 7.66
CA ARG A 189 -16.36 17.69 8.76
C ARG A 189 -16.20 19.12 8.25
N ARG A 190 -15.36 19.32 7.23
CA ARG A 190 -15.10 20.64 6.62
C ARG A 190 -16.36 21.26 6.05
N LEU A 191 -17.21 20.48 5.39
CA LEU A 191 -18.48 20.93 4.83
C LEU A 191 -19.44 21.40 5.93
N LEU A 192 -19.56 20.64 7.03
CA LEU A 192 -20.42 20.99 8.15
C LEU A 192 -19.92 22.21 8.94
N GLU A 193 -18.60 22.36 9.07
CA GLU A 193 -17.98 23.54 9.69
C GLU A 193 -18.23 24.82 8.88
N ALA A 194 -18.18 24.73 7.54
CA ALA A 194 -18.37 25.87 6.65
C ALA A 194 -19.84 26.30 6.53
N ASP A 195 -20.73 25.38 6.16
CA ASP A 195 -22.19 25.63 6.04
C ASP A 195 -22.93 24.31 6.22
N TRP A 196 -23.35 24.03 7.45
CA TRP A 196 -24.02 22.79 7.78
C TRP A 196 -25.36 22.56 7.08
N PHE A 197 -26.06 23.59 6.59
CA PHE A 197 -27.40 23.49 6.03
C PHE A 197 -27.29 23.32 4.52
N GLY A 198 -26.42 24.12 3.88
CA GLY A 198 -26.05 23.92 2.47
C GLY A 198 -25.24 22.65 2.22
N ALA A 199 -24.60 22.07 3.26
CA ALA A 199 -23.82 20.84 3.14
C ALA A 199 -24.62 19.54 3.28
N ILE A 200 -25.88 19.57 3.74
CA ILE A 200 -26.63 18.34 4.08
C ILE A 200 -26.66 17.35 2.92
N ASP A 201 -27.12 17.79 1.75
CA ASP A 201 -27.27 16.93 0.57
C ASP A 201 -25.92 16.38 0.11
N ARG A 202 -24.86 17.19 0.19
CA ARG A 202 -23.51 16.76 -0.19
C ARG A 202 -22.93 15.73 0.78
N CYS A 203 -23.12 15.93 2.08
CA CYS A 203 -22.71 14.97 3.11
C CYS A 203 -23.48 13.65 2.97
N GLN A 204 -24.79 13.71 2.70
CA GLN A 204 -25.61 12.52 2.43
C GLN A 204 -25.13 11.77 1.19
N GLY A 205 -24.84 12.48 0.09
CA GLY A 205 -24.31 11.88 -1.13
C GLY A 205 -22.97 11.15 -0.90
N LEU A 206 -22.04 11.75 -0.15
CA LEU A 206 -20.76 11.10 0.21
C LEU A 206 -20.97 9.85 1.09
N LEU A 207 -21.88 9.93 2.06
CA LEU A 207 -22.23 8.83 2.96
C LEU A 207 -22.83 7.64 2.21
N GLU A 208 -23.79 7.90 1.32
CA GLU A 208 -24.47 6.90 0.51
C GLU A 208 -23.55 6.27 -0.52
N SER A 209 -22.77 7.08 -1.24
CA SER A 209 -21.80 6.60 -2.24
C SER A 209 -20.76 5.68 -1.59
N THR A 210 -20.20 6.06 -0.45
CA THR A 210 -19.21 5.23 0.25
C THR A 210 -19.82 3.93 0.76
N SER A 211 -21.07 3.99 1.27
CA SER A 211 -21.81 2.78 1.69
C SER A 211 -22.05 1.83 0.52
N ALA A 212 -22.38 2.34 -0.67
CA ALA A 212 -22.56 1.54 -1.87
C ALA A 212 -21.24 0.87 -2.28
N THR A 213 -20.13 1.61 -2.34
CA THR A 213 -18.81 1.08 -2.64
C THR A 213 -18.42 -0.05 -1.68
N LEU A 214 -18.53 0.16 -0.36
CA LEU A 214 -18.20 -0.86 0.64
C LEU A 214 -19.10 -2.10 0.53
N ARG A 215 -20.36 -1.93 0.10
CA ARG A 215 -21.27 -3.05 -0.17
C ARG A 215 -20.78 -3.90 -1.33
N GLU A 216 -20.55 -3.26 -2.48
CA GLU A 216 -20.11 -3.93 -3.70
C GLU A 216 -18.76 -4.65 -3.52
N LEU A 217 -17.81 -4.01 -2.83
CA LEU A 217 -16.52 -4.63 -2.55
C LEU A 217 -16.65 -5.87 -1.67
N ASN A 218 -17.45 -5.80 -0.59
CA ASN A 218 -17.66 -6.94 0.29
C ASN A 218 -18.38 -8.10 -0.40
N GLU A 219 -19.31 -7.81 -1.32
CA GLU A 219 -19.96 -8.85 -2.13
C GLU A 219 -18.94 -9.62 -2.98
N VAL A 220 -17.99 -8.92 -3.61
CA VAL A 220 -16.90 -9.55 -4.37
C VAL A 220 -16.01 -10.39 -3.44
N LEU A 221 -15.60 -9.84 -2.29
CA LEU A 221 -14.78 -10.57 -1.32
C LEU A 221 -15.45 -11.86 -0.85
N LEU A 222 -16.70 -11.78 -0.39
CA LEU A 222 -17.43 -12.95 0.11
C LEU A 222 -17.58 -14.05 -0.94
N ARG A 223 -17.89 -13.66 -2.18
CA ARG A 223 -18.05 -14.62 -3.29
C ARG A 223 -16.73 -15.31 -3.61
N ASP A 224 -15.65 -14.53 -3.76
CA ASP A 224 -14.40 -15.05 -4.30
C ASP A 224 -13.57 -15.75 -3.21
N THR A 225 -13.61 -15.28 -1.94
CA THR A 225 -12.90 -15.91 -0.82
C THR A 225 -13.26 -17.38 -0.64
N ALA A 226 -14.55 -17.74 -0.73
CA ALA A 226 -14.96 -19.14 -0.59
C ALA A 226 -14.31 -20.05 -1.65
N VAL A 227 -14.19 -19.56 -2.88
CA VAL A 227 -13.54 -20.30 -3.98
C VAL A 227 -12.04 -20.42 -3.73
N LEU A 228 -11.38 -19.33 -3.34
CA LEU A 228 -9.94 -19.29 -3.10
C LEU A 228 -9.54 -20.22 -1.95
N LEU A 229 -10.29 -20.21 -0.84
CA LEU A 229 -10.05 -21.09 0.31
C LEU A 229 -10.25 -22.56 -0.06
N GLY A 230 -11.24 -22.89 -0.90
CA GLY A 230 -11.42 -24.25 -1.39
C GLY A 230 -10.20 -24.76 -2.17
N VAL A 231 -9.64 -23.94 -3.07
CA VAL A 231 -8.42 -24.31 -3.82
C VAL A 231 -7.20 -24.44 -2.91
N LEU A 232 -7.09 -23.57 -1.90
CA LEU A 232 -5.99 -23.63 -0.92
C LEU A 232 -6.08 -24.88 -0.03
N GLN A 233 -7.30 -25.26 0.39
CA GLN A 233 -7.52 -26.50 1.13
C GLN A 233 -7.12 -27.71 0.29
N ASP A 234 -7.49 -27.75 -1.00
CA ASP A 234 -7.04 -28.82 -1.91
C ASP A 234 -5.51 -28.92 -1.96
N ILE A 235 -4.80 -27.78 -2.02
CA ILE A 235 -3.33 -27.75 -2.05
C ILE A 235 -2.74 -28.25 -0.73
N GLU A 236 -3.31 -27.83 0.39
CA GLU A 236 -2.89 -28.27 1.72
C GLU A 236 -3.07 -29.78 1.88
N ASP A 237 -4.24 -30.32 1.54
CA ASP A 237 -4.55 -31.75 1.64
C ASP A 237 -3.58 -32.58 0.78
N LEU A 238 -3.24 -32.10 -0.42
CA LEU A 238 -2.23 -32.73 -1.29
C LEU A 238 -0.84 -32.72 -0.65
N ALA A 239 -0.45 -31.62 0.00
CA ALA A 239 0.83 -31.53 0.68
C ALA A 239 0.91 -32.47 1.89
N ILE A 240 -0.17 -32.56 2.67
CA ILE A 240 -0.30 -33.51 3.79
C ILE A 240 -0.19 -34.95 3.28
N ALA A 241 -0.92 -35.30 2.22
CA ALA A 241 -0.89 -36.64 1.63
C ALA A 241 0.49 -37.01 1.06
N ALA A 242 1.24 -36.02 0.56
CA ALA A 242 2.61 -36.20 0.07
C ALA A 242 3.67 -36.20 1.19
N GLY A 243 3.30 -35.87 2.43
CA GLY A 243 4.25 -35.75 3.54
C GLY A 243 5.16 -34.52 3.43
N GLU A 244 4.66 -33.43 2.85
CA GLU A 244 5.39 -32.18 2.57
C GLU A 244 4.97 -31.05 3.53
N PRO A 245 5.54 -30.98 4.75
CA PRO A 245 5.11 -30.03 5.78
C PRO A 245 5.39 -28.56 5.40
N ALA A 246 6.37 -28.32 4.53
CA ALA A 246 6.63 -26.97 4.02
C ALA A 246 5.54 -26.49 3.04
N GLY A 247 4.95 -27.41 2.27
CA GLY A 247 3.80 -27.18 1.40
C GLY A 247 2.54 -26.88 2.20
N GLU A 248 2.23 -27.72 3.19
CA GLU A 248 1.13 -27.52 4.15
C GLU A 248 1.21 -26.13 4.79
N ALA A 249 2.36 -25.81 5.42
CA ALA A 249 2.55 -24.52 6.07
C ALA A 249 2.49 -23.33 5.09
N ALA A 250 2.85 -23.52 3.81
CA ALA A 250 2.74 -22.47 2.81
C ALA A 250 1.28 -22.20 2.41
N ALA A 251 0.49 -23.25 2.18
CA ALA A 251 -0.94 -23.13 1.88
C ALA A 251 -1.69 -22.47 3.05
N HIS A 252 -1.45 -22.94 4.28
CA HIS A 252 -2.08 -22.39 5.49
C HIS A 252 -1.80 -20.88 5.68
N ARG A 253 -0.56 -20.43 5.42
CA ARG A 253 -0.21 -19.00 5.49
C ARG A 253 -1.00 -18.14 4.50
N VAL A 254 -1.27 -18.68 3.31
CA VAL A 254 -2.07 -17.97 2.30
C VAL A 254 -3.54 -17.98 2.69
N MET A 255 -4.06 -19.08 3.28
CA MET A 255 -5.42 -19.12 3.82
C MET A 255 -5.62 -18.04 4.88
N ASP A 256 -4.71 -17.93 5.85
CA ASP A 256 -4.73 -16.87 6.86
C ASP A 256 -4.74 -15.46 6.25
N GLN A 257 -4.02 -15.26 5.14
CA GLN A 257 -4.01 -13.99 4.41
C GLN A 257 -5.34 -13.70 3.72
N VAL A 258 -5.91 -14.69 3.02
CA VAL A 258 -7.20 -14.57 2.34
C VAL A 258 -8.34 -14.31 3.32
N ASP A 259 -8.32 -14.95 4.49
CA ASP A 259 -9.28 -14.70 5.56
C ASP A 259 -9.20 -13.27 6.09
N ARG A 260 -7.98 -12.71 6.26
CA ARG A 260 -7.81 -11.31 6.67
C ARG A 260 -8.36 -10.34 5.62
N ILE A 261 -8.12 -10.61 4.33
CA ILE A 261 -8.66 -9.82 3.23
C ILE A 261 -10.20 -9.78 3.30
N CYS A 262 -10.85 -10.92 3.56
CA CYS A 262 -12.31 -10.99 3.69
C CYS A 262 -12.82 -10.30 4.96
N ALA A 263 -12.15 -10.53 6.10
CA ALA A 263 -12.53 -9.95 7.39
C ALA A 263 -12.50 -8.41 7.39
N TRP A 264 -11.58 -7.81 6.62
CA TRP A 264 -11.52 -6.37 6.41
C TRP A 264 -12.84 -5.80 5.86
N GLY A 265 -13.45 -6.44 4.86
CA GLY A 265 -14.69 -5.94 4.22
C GLY A 265 -15.85 -5.79 5.21
N ALA A 266 -16.09 -6.84 5.99
CA ALA A 266 -17.13 -6.84 7.02
C ALA A 266 -16.81 -5.87 8.17
N ALA A 267 -15.54 -5.67 8.51
CA ALA A 267 -15.14 -4.69 9.52
C ALA A 267 -15.41 -3.25 9.05
N ARG A 268 -15.09 -2.92 7.79
CA ARG A 268 -15.31 -1.57 7.24
C ARG A 268 -16.77 -1.23 7.03
N GLN A 269 -17.59 -2.18 6.60
CA GLN A 269 -19.03 -1.96 6.53
C GLN A 269 -19.65 -1.63 7.88
N ARG A 270 -19.24 -2.32 8.94
CA ARG A 270 -19.72 -2.05 10.30
C ARG A 270 -19.28 -0.68 10.79
N ALA A 271 -17.98 -0.38 10.71
CA ALA A 271 -17.44 0.92 11.11
C ALA A 271 -18.10 2.08 10.35
N TRP A 272 -18.30 1.92 9.04
CA TRP A 272 -18.96 2.94 8.23
C TRP A 272 -20.44 3.10 8.57
N SER A 273 -21.15 2.01 8.85
CA SER A 273 -22.56 2.07 9.29
C SER A 273 -22.72 2.81 10.63
N GLU A 274 -21.80 2.60 11.57
CA GLU A 274 -21.78 3.33 12.84
C GLU A 274 -21.53 4.83 12.61
N TYR A 275 -20.55 5.17 11.77
CA TYR A 275 -20.27 6.57 11.40
C TYR A 275 -21.45 7.22 10.68
N PHE A 276 -22.07 6.52 9.72
CA PHE A 276 -23.25 6.97 9.00
C PHE A 276 -24.39 7.32 9.96
N GLN A 277 -24.70 6.44 10.91
CA GLN A 277 -25.73 6.66 11.92
C GLN A 277 -25.40 7.85 12.83
N TYR A 278 -24.14 7.99 13.21
CA TYR A 278 -23.66 9.12 14.01
C TYR A 278 -23.89 10.45 13.27
N VAL A 279 -23.45 10.57 12.01
CA VAL A 279 -23.62 11.79 11.21
C VAL A 279 -25.10 12.09 10.98
N HIS A 280 -25.92 11.09 10.65
CA HIS A 280 -27.36 11.29 10.50
C HIS A 280 -28.04 11.80 11.77
N ARG A 281 -27.63 11.29 12.93
CA ARG A 281 -28.13 11.78 14.23
C ARG A 281 -27.69 13.22 14.47
N TYR A 282 -26.42 13.53 14.23
CA TYR A 282 -25.90 14.90 14.36
C TYR A 282 -26.66 15.90 13.47
N LEU A 283 -26.87 15.56 12.20
CA LEU A 283 -27.63 16.37 11.25
C LEU A 283 -29.09 16.56 11.69
N ARG A 284 -29.71 15.54 12.28
CA ARG A 284 -31.09 15.64 12.76
C ARG A 284 -31.19 16.48 14.04
N ASP A 285 -30.30 16.24 15.00
CA ASP A 285 -30.49 16.69 16.38
C ASP A 285 -29.81 18.04 16.63
N VAL A 286 -28.71 18.36 15.95
CA VAL A 286 -27.97 19.62 16.16
C VAL A 286 -28.33 20.63 15.07
N VAL A 287 -28.21 20.24 13.80
CA VAL A 287 -28.38 21.18 12.67
C VAL A 287 -29.84 21.59 12.48
N ARG A 288 -30.82 20.70 12.69
CA ARG A 288 -32.24 21.06 12.55
C ARG A 288 -32.82 21.80 13.76
N LEU A 289 -32.27 21.61 14.96
CA LEU A 289 -32.77 22.25 16.18
C LEU A 289 -32.22 23.67 16.39
N ASP A 290 -31.03 23.98 15.86
CA ASP A 290 -30.47 25.32 15.88
C ASP A 290 -29.94 25.68 14.48
N PRO A 291 -30.78 26.12 13.53
CA PRO A 291 -30.36 26.36 12.15
C PRO A 291 -29.34 27.51 12.00
N THR A 292 -29.26 28.39 12.99
CA THR A 292 -28.50 29.65 12.96
C THR A 292 -27.23 29.66 13.80
N ARG A 293 -26.89 28.55 14.49
CA ARG A 293 -25.83 28.51 15.52
C ARG A 293 -26.08 29.52 16.65
N ALA A 294 -27.33 29.78 17.01
CA ALA A 294 -27.66 30.76 18.04
C ALA A 294 -27.44 30.22 19.46
N LEU A 295 -27.30 28.90 19.64
CA LEU A 295 -27.16 28.21 20.92
C LEU A 295 -25.72 27.69 21.17
N LEU A 296 -24.80 27.91 20.23
CA LEU A 296 -23.36 27.61 20.31
C LEU A 296 -22.56 28.91 20.24
#